data_AF-A0A257JD50-F1
#
_entry.id   AF-A0A257JD50-F1
#
_cell.length_a   1.000
_cell.length_b   1.000
_cell.length_c   1.000
_cell.angle_alpha   90.00
_cell.angle_beta   90.00
_cell.angle_gamma   90.00
#
_symmetry.space_group_name_H-M   'P 1'
#
loop_
_entity.id
_entity.type
_entity.pdbx_description
1 polymer ?
#
loop_
_entity_poly.entity_id
_entity_poly.type
_entity_poly.pdbx_seq_one_letter_code
_entity_poly.pdbx_strand_id
1 'polypeptide(L)'
;MTNNDPNKPSLADALKVLETAALSAVQKRDTRSAVMTFCKALGLSPSDVPANAAYIRRKLEGLSYLALGLSKGRWSNIKTGILRAVSLVSRTYPSRNTAPLLSEWSALLAALPSSMRRKLSAGARYFSCSGITPDAVTLEDLHRYRDAILNDRLRANAESAWDHFLWAWNRAASLHPTSW
;
A
#
# COMPACT_ATOMS: atom_id res chain seq x y z
N MET A 1 -4.23 12.41 18.89
CA MET A 1 -5.43 11.58 18.71
C MET A 1 -4.99 10.13 18.53
N THR A 2 -5.24 9.32 19.55
CA THR A 2 -4.88 7.90 19.63
C THR A 2 -5.79 7.10 18.69
N ASN A 3 -5.24 6.62 17.57
CA ASN A 3 -5.90 5.68 16.64
C ASN A 3 -6.04 4.28 17.27
N ASN A 4 -6.64 4.18 18.46
CA ASN A 4 -6.96 2.90 19.08
C ASN A 4 -8.43 2.60 18.84
N ASP A 5 -8.72 2.24 17.59
CA ASP A 5 -10.03 1.76 17.18
C ASP A 5 -10.09 0.28 17.61
N PRO A 6 -10.87 -0.09 18.65
CA PRO A 6 -10.81 -1.42 19.28
C PRO A 6 -11.21 -2.57 18.35
N ASN A 7 -11.71 -2.25 17.14
CA ASN A 7 -12.13 -3.19 16.13
C ASN A 7 -11.07 -3.45 15.04
N LYS A 8 -9.87 -2.86 15.14
CA LYS A 8 -8.79 -3.05 14.17
C LYS A 8 -7.68 -3.96 14.75
N PRO A 9 -7.23 -4.99 14.01
CA PRO A 9 -6.23 -5.92 14.51
C PRO A 9 -4.90 -5.23 14.81
N SER A 10 -4.22 -5.69 15.86
CA SER A 10 -2.89 -5.23 16.28
C SER A 10 -1.78 -6.13 15.72
N LEU A 11 -0.51 -5.73 15.87
CA LEU A 11 0.62 -6.63 15.58
C LEU A 11 0.65 -7.83 16.55
N ALA A 12 0.10 -7.71 17.75
CA ALA A 12 -0.08 -8.86 18.64
C ALA A 12 -1.04 -9.91 18.02
N ASP A 13 -2.13 -9.46 17.39
CA ASP A 13 -3.05 -10.37 16.71
C ASP A 13 -2.41 -11.01 15.48
N ALA A 14 -1.61 -10.24 14.73
CA ALA A 14 -0.79 -10.80 13.64
C ALA A 14 0.18 -11.88 14.13
N LEU A 15 0.80 -11.70 15.30
CA LEU A 15 1.67 -12.71 15.90
C LEU A 15 0.93 -13.97 16.33
N LYS A 16 -0.33 -13.86 16.80
CA LYS A 16 -1.17 -15.04 17.09
C LYS A 16 -1.49 -15.82 15.81
N VAL A 17 -1.93 -15.14 14.75
CA VAL A 17 -2.23 -15.79 13.46
C VAL A 17 -0.97 -16.40 12.83
N LEU A 18 0.21 -15.80 13.04
CA LEU A 18 1.49 -16.32 12.56
C LEU A 18 1.81 -17.73 13.08
N GLU A 19 1.34 -18.09 14.28
CA GLU A 19 1.59 -19.40 14.89
C GLU A 19 0.94 -20.52 14.09
N THR A 20 -0.27 -20.31 13.59
CA THR A 20 -1.05 -21.29 12.82
C THR A 20 -0.91 -21.12 11.30
N ALA A 21 -0.27 -20.05 10.83
CA ALA A 21 -0.06 -19.80 9.40
C ALA A 21 0.73 -20.94 8.71
N ALA A 22 0.38 -21.23 7.45
CA ALA A 22 1.08 -22.18 6.58
C ALA A 22 2.40 -21.59 6.04
N LEU A 23 3.36 -21.39 6.95
CA LEU A 23 4.70 -20.84 6.67
C LEU A 23 5.76 -21.76 7.27
N SER A 24 6.98 -21.75 6.69
CA SER A 24 8.09 -22.50 7.24
C SER A 24 8.49 -21.98 8.63
N ALA A 25 9.12 -22.83 9.44
CA ALA A 25 9.60 -22.44 10.78
C ALA A 25 10.55 -21.24 10.72
N VAL A 26 11.38 -21.15 9.67
CA VAL A 26 12.28 -20.01 9.42
C VAL A 26 11.48 -18.75 9.13
N GLN A 27 10.49 -18.82 8.23
CA GLN A 27 9.64 -17.67 7.91
C GLN A 27 8.87 -17.15 9.13
N LYS A 28 8.35 -18.06 9.98
CA LYS A 28 7.69 -17.67 11.25
C LYS A 28 8.65 -16.95 12.19
N ARG A 29 9.84 -17.52 12.40
CA ARG A 29 10.89 -16.94 13.25
C ARG A 29 11.31 -15.55 12.77
N ASP A 30 11.59 -15.40 11.48
CA ASP A 30 12.04 -14.13 10.90
C ASP A 30 10.95 -13.07 10.96
N THR A 31 9.69 -13.46 10.72
CA THR A 31 8.53 -12.55 10.81
C THR A 31 8.33 -12.08 12.25
N ARG A 32 8.39 -12.98 13.23
CA ARG A 32 8.33 -12.62 14.66
C ARG A 32 9.47 -11.68 15.04
N SER A 33 10.70 -12.00 14.62
CA SER A 33 11.89 -11.16 14.89
C SER A 33 11.73 -9.76 14.30
N ALA A 34 11.22 -9.64 13.08
CA ALA A 34 10.94 -8.36 12.43
C ALA A 34 9.92 -7.53 13.22
N VAL A 35 8.79 -8.14 13.63
CA VAL A 35 7.76 -7.49 14.46
C VAL A 35 8.36 -6.96 15.75
N MET A 36 9.08 -7.79 16.51
CA MET A 36 9.68 -7.37 17.78
C MET A 36 10.72 -6.25 17.59
N THR A 37 11.54 -6.32 16.54
CA THR A 37 12.54 -5.29 16.25
C THR A 37 11.89 -3.95 15.92
N PHE A 38 10.82 -3.97 15.13
CA PHE A 38 10.06 -2.78 14.77
C PHE A 38 9.36 -2.15 15.98
N CYS A 39 8.67 -2.96 16.79
CA CYS A 39 8.03 -2.48 18.02
C CYS A 39 9.05 -1.86 18.99
N LYS A 40 10.22 -2.50 19.14
CA LYS A 40 11.34 -1.95 19.93
C LYS A 40 11.84 -0.61 19.38
N ALA A 41 11.97 -0.49 18.05
CA ALA A 41 12.38 0.77 17.42
C ALA A 41 11.37 1.91 17.64
N LEU A 42 10.10 1.57 17.86
CA LEU A 42 9.04 2.54 18.21
C LEU A 42 8.90 2.78 19.72
N GLY A 43 9.50 1.95 20.57
CA GLY A 43 9.26 1.97 22.02
C GLY A 43 7.86 1.55 22.42
N LEU A 44 7.19 0.69 21.62
CA LEU A 44 5.80 0.25 21.84
C LEU A 44 5.69 -1.26 21.99
N SER A 45 4.66 -1.74 22.69
CA SER A 45 4.29 -3.17 22.70
C SER A 45 3.59 -3.54 21.38
N PRO A 46 3.69 -4.79 20.90
CA PRO A 46 2.91 -5.26 19.74
C PRO A 46 1.39 -5.07 19.87
N SER A 47 0.85 -5.01 21.09
CA SER A 47 -0.56 -4.70 21.36
C SER A 47 -0.95 -3.27 21.00
N ASP A 48 0.01 -2.34 21.10
CA ASP A 48 -0.23 -0.90 20.96
C ASP A 48 0.04 -0.42 19.53
N VAL A 49 0.42 -1.35 18.65
CA VAL A 49 0.78 -1.07 17.26
C VAL A 49 -0.32 -1.66 16.37
N PRO A 50 -1.17 -0.82 15.75
CA PRO A 50 -2.19 -1.27 14.82
C PRO A 50 -1.55 -1.98 13.61
N ALA A 51 -2.08 -3.14 13.22
CA ALA A 51 -1.70 -3.86 12.00
C ALA A 51 -2.34 -3.23 10.74
N ASN A 52 -2.27 -1.91 10.65
CA ASN A 52 -2.77 -1.10 9.53
C ASN A 52 -1.60 -0.68 8.62
N ALA A 53 -1.70 -0.96 7.32
CA ALA A 53 -0.61 -0.71 6.38
C ALA A 53 -0.20 0.77 6.32
N ALA A 54 -1.16 1.71 6.32
CA ALA A 54 -0.86 3.13 6.29
C ALA A 54 -0.11 3.60 7.55
N TYR A 55 -0.55 3.16 8.74
CA TYR A 55 0.11 3.45 10.01
C TYR A 55 1.55 2.91 10.03
N ILE A 56 1.71 1.63 9.71
CA ILE A 56 3.00 0.95 9.72
C ILE A 56 3.96 1.59 8.70
N ARG A 57 3.48 1.92 7.50
CA ARG A 57 4.28 2.59 6.47
C ARG A 57 4.84 3.91 6.99
N ARG A 58 3.98 4.80 7.50
CA ARG A 58 4.43 6.12 8.02
C ARG A 58 5.49 5.97 9.11
N LYS A 59 5.32 4.98 9.99
CA LYS A 59 6.32 4.67 11.02
C LYS A 59 7.63 4.15 10.43
N LEU A 60 7.59 3.24 9.44
CA LEU A 60 8.78 2.75 8.75
C LEU A 60 9.51 3.84 7.97
N GLU A 61 8.80 4.79 7.36
CA GLU A 61 9.38 5.92 6.61
C GLU A 61 10.03 6.95 7.55
N GLY A 62 9.48 7.15 8.76
CA GLY A 62 10.07 8.01 9.79
C GLY A 62 11.27 7.41 10.52
N LEU A 63 11.58 6.13 10.32
CA LEU A 63 12.71 5.46 10.99
C LEU A 63 13.95 5.42 10.10
N SER A 64 15.09 5.84 10.67
CA SER A 64 16.40 5.69 10.05
C SER A 64 17.06 4.39 10.51
N TYR A 65 17.33 3.48 9.58
CA TYR A 65 18.02 2.23 9.90
C TYR A 65 19.46 2.46 10.42
N LEU A 66 20.11 3.54 9.97
CA LEU A 66 21.43 3.93 10.45
C LEU A 66 21.39 4.36 11.91
N ALA A 67 20.38 5.16 12.29
CA ALA A 67 20.19 5.58 13.69
C ALA A 67 19.86 4.41 14.62
N LEU A 68 19.26 3.34 14.08
CA LEU A 68 19.00 2.09 14.81
C LEU A 68 20.19 1.13 14.85
N GLY A 69 21.34 1.50 14.26
CA GLY A 69 22.54 0.64 14.18
C GLY A 69 22.34 -0.61 13.31
N LEU A 70 21.40 -0.59 12.37
CA LEU A 70 21.07 -1.73 11.53
C LEU A 70 21.73 -1.62 10.16
N SER A 71 22.05 -2.76 9.55
CA SER A 71 22.43 -2.79 8.14
C SER A 71 21.21 -2.56 7.23
N LYS A 72 21.45 -2.04 6.03
CA LYS A 72 20.40 -1.89 5.00
C LYS A 72 19.71 -3.22 4.69
N GLY A 73 20.47 -4.32 4.64
CA GLY A 73 19.94 -5.67 4.44
C GLY A 73 19.01 -6.10 5.58
N ARG A 74 19.41 -5.90 6.84
CA ARG A 74 18.56 -6.22 8.00
C ARG A 74 17.28 -5.38 7.99
N TRP A 75 17.37 -4.11 7.62
CA TRP A 75 16.19 -3.24 7.50
C TRP A 75 15.22 -3.71 6.42
N SER A 76 15.72 -4.16 5.26
CA SER A 76 14.89 -4.76 4.21
C SER A 76 14.15 -6.01 4.69
N ASN A 77 14.83 -6.86 5.46
CA ASN A 77 14.22 -8.05 6.06
C ASN A 77 13.14 -7.68 7.08
N ILE A 78 13.36 -6.65 7.89
CA ILE A 78 12.35 -6.13 8.81
C ILE A 78 11.11 -5.66 8.05
N LYS A 79 11.27 -4.83 7.01
CA LYS A 79 10.13 -4.37 6.19
C LYS A 79 9.33 -5.53 5.60
N THR A 80 10.02 -6.54 5.07
CA THR A 80 9.39 -7.73 4.49
C THR A 80 8.65 -8.56 5.54
N GLY A 81 9.25 -8.76 6.71
CA GLY A 81 8.61 -9.48 7.83
C GLY A 81 7.39 -8.74 8.35
N ILE A 82 7.47 -7.42 8.52
CA ILE A 82 6.33 -6.59 8.95
C ILE A 82 5.20 -6.65 7.92
N LEU A 83 5.51 -6.54 6.62
CA LEU A 83 4.51 -6.67 5.56
C LEU A 83 3.80 -8.02 5.66
N ARG A 84 4.56 -9.11 5.83
CA ARG A 84 3.99 -10.45 5.99
C ARG A 84 3.05 -10.52 7.19
N ALA A 85 3.47 -10.01 8.35
CA ALA A 85 2.63 -10.00 9.55
C ALA A 85 1.32 -9.22 9.32
N VAL A 86 1.39 -8.03 8.74
CA VAL A 86 0.21 -7.22 8.41
C VAL A 86 -0.72 -7.96 7.44
N SER A 87 -0.18 -8.62 6.40
CA SER A 87 -0.97 -9.40 5.44
C SER A 87 -1.72 -10.60 6.06
N LEU A 88 -1.35 -11.06 7.26
CA LEU A 88 -2.05 -12.17 7.93
C LEU A 88 -3.39 -11.74 8.54
N VAL A 89 -3.54 -10.45 8.89
CA VAL A 89 -4.71 -9.94 9.62
C VAL A 89 -5.45 -8.82 8.90
N SER A 90 -4.83 -8.24 7.87
CA SER A 90 -5.41 -7.17 7.06
C SER A 90 -5.51 -7.59 5.61
N ARG A 91 -6.63 -7.22 4.96
CA ARG A 91 -6.75 -7.35 3.50
C ARG A 91 -5.64 -6.54 2.85
N THR A 92 -4.85 -7.17 1.99
CA THR A 92 -3.82 -6.51 1.19
C THR A 92 -4.08 -6.79 -0.29
N TYR A 93 -3.96 -5.79 -1.17
CA TYR A 93 -4.11 -6.02 -2.60
C TYR A 93 -2.83 -6.65 -3.18
N PRO A 94 -2.90 -7.36 -4.32
CA PRO A 94 -1.71 -7.92 -4.97
C PRO A 94 -0.68 -6.84 -5.33
N SER A 95 0.62 -7.17 -5.26
CA SER A 95 1.71 -6.23 -5.60
C SER A 95 1.68 -5.76 -7.06
N ARG A 96 1.03 -6.52 -7.94
CA ARG A 96 0.84 -6.18 -9.34
C ARG A 96 -0.64 -6.33 -9.66
N ASN A 97 -1.29 -5.22 -9.99
CA ASN A 97 -2.63 -5.27 -10.57
C ASN A 97 -2.50 -5.71 -12.04
N THR A 98 -2.89 -6.94 -12.33
CA THR A 98 -2.95 -7.52 -13.68
C THR A 98 -4.38 -7.57 -14.22
N ALA A 99 -5.30 -6.84 -13.61
CA ALA A 99 -6.68 -6.82 -14.05
C ALA A 99 -6.81 -6.37 -15.52
N PRO A 100 -7.79 -6.92 -16.24
CA PRO A 100 -8.11 -6.47 -17.58
C PRO A 100 -8.48 -4.99 -17.56
N LEU A 101 -8.02 -4.26 -18.57
CA LEU A 101 -8.40 -2.86 -18.79
C LEU A 101 -9.69 -2.83 -19.61
N LEU A 102 -10.59 -1.91 -19.28
CA LEU A 102 -11.67 -1.54 -20.21
C LEU A 102 -11.08 -0.90 -21.47
N SER A 103 -11.80 -1.01 -22.57
CA SER A 103 -11.38 -0.52 -23.89
C SER A 103 -11.06 0.98 -23.91
N GLU A 104 -11.84 1.76 -23.19
CA GLU A 104 -11.76 3.21 -23.07
C GLU A 104 -10.50 3.62 -22.32
N TRP A 105 -10.17 2.90 -21.23
CA TRP A 105 -8.91 3.07 -20.53
C TRP A 105 -7.71 2.69 -21.41
N SER A 106 -7.84 1.62 -22.19
CA SER A 106 -6.79 1.21 -23.14
C SER A 106 -6.54 2.29 -24.19
N ALA A 107 -7.60 2.84 -24.78
CA ALA A 107 -7.54 3.92 -25.76
C ALA A 107 -6.91 5.19 -25.19
N LEU A 108 -7.36 5.64 -24.00
CA LEU A 108 -6.78 6.80 -23.32
C LEU A 108 -5.28 6.60 -23.05
N LEU A 109 -4.89 5.44 -22.49
CA LEU A 109 -3.50 5.16 -22.19
C LEU A 109 -2.62 5.08 -23.45
N ALA A 110 -3.17 4.64 -24.58
CA ALA A 110 -2.45 4.58 -25.86
C ALA A 110 -2.17 5.97 -26.45
N ALA A 111 -3.07 6.94 -26.23
CA ALA A 111 -2.92 8.33 -26.69
C ALA A 111 -1.91 9.15 -25.87
N LEU A 112 -1.56 8.69 -24.66
CA LEU A 112 -0.70 9.44 -23.74
C LEU A 112 0.80 9.15 -23.93
N PRO A 113 1.67 10.15 -23.65
CA PRO A 113 3.11 9.92 -23.57
C PRO A 113 3.47 8.82 -22.57
N SER A 114 4.56 8.09 -22.86
CA SER A 114 4.96 6.92 -22.07
C SER A 114 5.18 7.21 -20.58
N SER A 115 5.60 8.43 -20.23
CA SER A 115 5.79 8.90 -18.85
C SER A 115 4.47 9.01 -18.08
N MET A 116 3.43 9.56 -18.71
CA MET A 116 2.08 9.69 -18.13
C MET A 116 1.37 8.34 -18.07
N ARG A 117 1.50 7.54 -19.13
CA ARG A 117 0.94 6.18 -19.20
C ARG A 117 1.37 5.33 -18.00
N ARG A 118 2.65 5.38 -17.61
CA ARG A 118 3.16 4.65 -16.43
C ARG A 118 2.51 5.11 -15.12
N LYS A 119 2.19 6.39 -14.98
CA LYS A 119 1.58 6.97 -13.78
C LYS A 119 0.08 6.64 -13.68
N LEU A 120 -0.63 6.59 -14.81
CA LEU A 120 -2.07 6.30 -14.87
C LEU A 120 -2.42 4.81 -14.91
N SER A 121 -1.50 3.95 -15.39
CA SER A 121 -1.76 2.53 -15.62
C SER A 121 -2.28 1.74 -14.41
N ALA A 122 -1.89 2.13 -13.19
CA ALA A 122 -2.36 1.49 -11.98
C ALA A 122 -3.80 1.90 -11.62
N GLY A 123 -4.13 3.19 -11.77
CA GLY A 123 -5.48 3.71 -11.52
C GLY A 123 -6.47 3.25 -12.57
N ALA A 124 -6.07 3.27 -13.84
CA ALA A 124 -6.89 2.76 -14.95
C ALA A 124 -7.35 1.30 -14.72
N ARG A 125 -6.46 0.44 -14.21
CA ARG A 125 -6.81 -0.94 -13.86
C ARG A 125 -7.71 -1.02 -12.63
N TYR A 126 -7.47 -0.18 -11.62
CA TYR A 126 -8.33 -0.11 -10.43
C TYR A 126 -9.77 0.27 -10.80
N PHE A 127 -9.95 1.29 -11.63
CA PHE A 127 -11.26 1.70 -12.12
C PHE A 127 -11.89 0.67 -13.05
N SER A 128 -11.08 0.03 -13.92
CA SER A 128 -11.55 -1.06 -14.78
C SER A 128 -12.10 -2.25 -13.98
N CYS A 129 -11.49 -2.61 -12.84
CA CYS A 129 -12.04 -3.64 -11.94
C CYS A 129 -13.44 -3.29 -11.41
N SER A 130 -13.75 -2.00 -11.32
CA SER A 130 -15.02 -1.49 -10.82
C SER A 130 -15.99 -1.15 -11.97
N GLY A 131 -15.63 -1.44 -13.22
CA GLY A 131 -16.44 -1.11 -14.40
C GLY A 131 -16.52 0.39 -14.72
N ILE A 132 -15.67 1.22 -14.11
CA ILE A 132 -15.70 2.68 -14.28
C ILE A 132 -14.82 3.04 -15.48
N THR A 133 -15.39 3.68 -16.49
CA THR A 133 -14.68 4.25 -17.65
C THR A 133 -14.03 5.59 -17.29
N PRO A 134 -13.04 6.10 -18.06
CA PRO A 134 -12.40 7.38 -17.76
C PRO A 134 -13.40 8.53 -17.54
N ASP A 135 -14.43 8.58 -18.37
CA ASP A 135 -15.42 9.67 -18.41
C ASP A 135 -16.44 9.59 -17.26
N ALA A 136 -16.58 8.40 -16.65
CA ALA A 136 -17.46 8.16 -15.52
C ALA A 136 -16.76 8.34 -14.16
N VAL A 137 -15.46 8.66 -14.13
CA VAL A 137 -14.71 8.81 -12.88
C VAL A 137 -15.19 10.04 -12.13
N THR A 138 -15.79 9.81 -10.96
CA THR A 138 -16.22 10.89 -10.07
C THR A 138 -15.13 11.29 -9.08
N LEU A 139 -15.29 12.43 -8.41
CA LEU A 139 -14.44 12.82 -7.29
C LEU A 139 -14.46 11.77 -6.16
N GLU A 140 -15.60 11.12 -5.94
CA GLU A 140 -15.72 10.05 -4.94
C GLU A 140 -14.86 8.85 -5.31
N ASP A 141 -14.85 8.45 -6.58
CA ASP A 141 -14.01 7.35 -7.06
C ASP A 141 -12.51 7.67 -6.95
N LEU A 142 -12.13 8.91 -7.20
CA LEU A 142 -10.77 9.39 -6.97
C LEU A 142 -10.37 9.28 -5.48
N HIS A 143 -11.27 9.64 -4.56
CA HIS A 143 -11.03 9.45 -3.13
C HIS A 143 -10.92 7.98 -2.75
N ARG A 144 -11.80 7.10 -3.26
CA ARG A 144 -11.69 5.65 -3.05
C ARG A 144 -10.37 5.09 -3.55
N TYR A 145 -9.90 5.54 -4.72
CA TYR A 145 -8.61 5.11 -5.26
C TYR A 145 -7.42 5.66 -4.45
N ARG A 146 -7.48 6.92 -3.99
CA ARG A 146 -6.50 7.49 -3.06
C ARG A 146 -6.41 6.64 -1.80
N ASP A 147 -7.54 6.34 -1.19
CA ASP A 147 -7.61 5.51 0.02
C ASP A 147 -7.10 4.10 -0.26
N ALA A 148 -7.38 3.53 -1.43
CA ALA A 148 -6.79 2.28 -1.85
C ALA A 148 -5.26 2.38 -1.93
N ILE A 149 -4.67 3.39 -2.58
CA ILE A 149 -3.20 3.56 -2.62
C ILE A 149 -2.60 3.74 -1.21
N LEU A 150 -3.25 4.55 -0.38
CA LEU A 150 -2.73 4.90 0.93
C LEU A 150 -2.88 3.76 1.94
N ASN A 151 -3.90 2.93 1.81
CA ASN A 151 -4.18 1.81 2.73
C ASN A 151 -3.78 0.44 2.17
N ASP A 152 -3.45 0.32 0.88
CA ASP A 152 -2.87 -0.88 0.30
C ASP A 152 -1.42 -1.07 0.78
N ARG A 153 -0.94 -2.32 0.69
CA ARG A 153 0.40 -2.84 1.01
C ARG A 153 1.44 -1.74 1.17
N LEU A 154 2.25 -1.79 2.24
CA LEU A 154 3.39 -0.91 2.63
C LEU A 154 4.22 -0.31 1.48
N ARG A 155 3.57 0.42 0.58
CA ARG A 155 4.10 0.93 -0.67
C ARG A 155 4.87 2.14 -0.27
N ALA A 156 6.18 2.02 -0.32
CA ALA A 156 7.04 3.18 -0.09
C ALA A 156 6.56 4.34 -0.95
N ASN A 157 6.47 5.53 -0.35
CA ASN A 157 6.08 6.76 -1.02
C ASN A 157 4.67 6.67 -1.64
N ALA A 158 3.71 6.04 -0.95
CA ALA A 158 2.31 5.95 -1.43
C ALA A 158 1.68 7.32 -1.70
N GLU A 159 2.04 8.33 -0.91
CA GLU A 159 1.62 9.72 -1.12
C GLU A 159 2.15 10.26 -2.45
N SER A 160 3.46 10.11 -2.71
CA SER A 160 4.04 10.46 -4.01
C SER A 160 3.42 9.66 -5.17
N ALA A 161 3.03 8.40 -4.95
CA ALA A 161 2.33 7.61 -5.96
C ALA A 161 0.94 8.19 -6.28
N TRP A 162 0.21 8.65 -5.26
CA TRP A 162 -1.04 9.38 -5.42
C TRP A 162 -0.83 10.70 -6.15
N ASP A 163 0.15 11.51 -5.73
CA ASP A 163 0.41 12.82 -6.36
C ASP A 163 0.79 12.67 -7.84
N HIS A 164 1.63 11.68 -8.17
CA HIS A 164 1.97 11.36 -9.55
C HIS A 164 0.77 10.90 -10.37
N PHE A 165 -0.13 10.14 -9.77
CA PHE A 165 -1.37 9.73 -10.43
C PHE A 165 -2.27 10.95 -10.67
N LEU A 166 -2.55 11.74 -9.63
CA LEU A 166 -3.43 12.91 -9.71
C LEU A 166 -2.92 13.95 -10.70
N TRP A 167 -1.61 14.21 -10.72
CA TRP A 167 -0.99 15.08 -11.72
C TRP A 167 -1.20 14.58 -13.15
N ALA A 168 -0.97 13.28 -13.39
CA ALA A 168 -1.15 12.69 -14.72
C ALA A 168 -2.62 12.64 -15.12
N TRP A 169 -3.53 12.43 -14.16
CA TRP A 169 -4.98 12.45 -14.34
C TRP A 169 -5.48 13.81 -14.78
N ASN A 170 -5.17 14.86 -14.02
CA ASN A 170 -5.57 16.23 -14.34
C ASN A 170 -5.01 16.66 -15.70
N ARG A 171 -3.78 16.27 -16.02
CA ARG A 171 -3.17 16.56 -17.32
C ARG A 171 -3.86 15.80 -18.46
N ALA A 172 -4.23 14.54 -18.27
CA ALA A 172 -4.97 13.76 -19.26
C ALA A 172 -6.38 14.34 -19.49
N ALA A 173 -7.08 14.73 -18.43
CA ALA A 173 -8.38 15.41 -18.50
C ALA A 173 -8.29 16.73 -19.28
N SER A 174 -7.25 17.53 -19.06
CA SER A 174 -7.03 18.77 -19.83
C SER A 174 -6.71 18.54 -21.31
N LEU A 175 -6.05 17.43 -21.65
CA LEU A 175 -5.69 17.08 -23.04
C LEU A 175 -6.86 16.45 -23.82
N HIS A 176 -7.82 15.85 -23.10
CA HIS A 176 -9.01 15.23 -23.66
C HIS A 176 -10.28 15.79 -22.99
N PRO A 177 -10.59 17.09 -23.17
CA PRO A 177 -11.68 17.75 -22.47
C PRO A 177 -13.09 17.34 -22.97
N THR A 178 -13.20 16.74 -24.15
CA THR A 178 -14.48 16.42 -24.81
C THR A 178 -15.19 15.15 -24.31
N SER A 179 -14.73 14.58 -23.20
CA SER A 179 -15.36 13.42 -22.55
C SER A 179 -15.70 13.64 -21.07
N TRP A 180 -15.96 14.90 -20.67
CA TRP A 180 -16.19 15.29 -19.27
C TRP A 180 -17.36 16.26 -19.15
#